data_AF-A0A8S2VY73-F1
#
_entry.id   AF-A0A8S2VY73-F1
#
_cell.length_a   1.000
_cell.length_b   1.000
_cell.length_c   1.000
_cell.angle_alpha   90.00
_cell.angle_beta   90.00
_cell.angle_gamma   90.00
#
_symmetry.space_group_name_H-M   'P 1'
#
loop_
_entity.id
_entity.type
_entity.pdbx_description
1 polymer ?
#
loop_
_entity_poly.entity_id
_entity_poly.type
_entity_poly.pdbx_seq_one_letter_code
_entity_poly.pdbx_strand_id
1 'polypeptide(L)' 'MPLVSLEKAVEPLVSILPTVQSHAYVAKQMCDSPADGLTTDESASIMLYTMGWEPLNKCLYVVLNDTLRSS' A
#
# COMPACT_ATOMS: atom_id res chain seq x y z
N MET A 1 15.13 -4.95 -11.30
CA MET A 1 13.83 -4.31 -11.57
C MET A 1 13.95 -2.87 -11.08
N PRO A 2 13.57 -1.83 -11.85
CA PRO A 2 13.73 -0.46 -11.37
C PRO A 2 12.85 -0.22 -10.15
N LEU A 3 13.38 0.49 -9.15
CA LEU A 3 12.60 1.03 -8.05
C LEU A 3 11.63 2.06 -8.65
N VAL A 4 10.35 1.84 -8.45
CA VAL A 4 9.27 2.75 -8.85
C VAL A 4 8.63 3.34 -7.60
N SER A 5 7.91 4.45 -7.73
CA SER A 5 7.16 5.01 -6.59
C SER A 5 6.08 4.05 -6.09
N LEU A 6 5.64 4.22 -4.85
CA LEU A 6 4.56 3.38 -4.30
C LEU A 6 3.28 3.45 -5.14
N GLU A 7 2.91 4.64 -5.65
CA GLU A 7 1.73 4.83 -6.48
C GLU A 7 1.81 4.02 -7.78
N LYS A 8 3.01 3.92 -8.36
CA LYS A 8 3.25 3.12 -9.56
C LYS A 8 3.23 1.63 -9.24
N ALA A 9 3.78 1.24 -8.09
CA ALA A 9 3.81 -0.14 -7.64
C ALA A 9 2.40 -0.71 -7.41
N VAL A 10 1.44 0.10 -6.96
CA VAL A 10 0.06 -0.35 -6.68
C VAL A 10 -0.87 -0.33 -7.89
N GLU A 11 -0.45 0.20 -9.05
CA GLU A 11 -1.29 0.23 -10.26
C GLU A 11 -1.91 -1.12 -10.62
N PRO A 12 -1.18 -2.26 -10.61
CA PRO A 12 -1.78 -3.57 -10.92
C PRO A 12 -2.89 -3.97 -9.95
N LEU A 13 -2.84 -3.48 -8.71
CA LEU A 13 -3.79 -3.80 -7.65
C LEU A 13 -5.10 -3.01 -7.79
N VAL A 14 -5.15 -1.95 -8.61
CA VAL A 14 -6.37 -1.13 -8.80
C VAL A 14 -7.55 -1.97 -9.30
N SER A 15 -7.28 -2.99 -10.10
CA SER A 15 -8.32 -3.90 -10.62
C SER A 15 -9.03 -4.71 -9.54
N ILE A 16 -8.35 -5.03 -8.43
CA ILE A 16 -8.89 -5.81 -7.30
C ILE A 16 -9.24 -4.93 -6.08
N LEU A 17 -8.58 -3.78 -5.95
CA LEU A 17 -8.75 -2.83 -4.87
C LEU A 17 -8.69 -1.39 -5.42
N PRO A 18 -9.81 -0.84 -5.93
CA PRO A 18 -9.83 0.45 -6.62
C PRO A 18 -9.34 1.63 -5.78
N THR A 19 -9.49 1.57 -4.46
CA THR A 19 -9.11 2.65 -3.53
C THR A 19 -7.63 2.63 -3.14
N VAL A 20 -6.85 1.64 -3.61
CA VAL A 20 -5.45 1.45 -3.18
C VAL A 20 -4.55 2.64 -3.50
N GLN A 21 -4.77 3.32 -4.63
CA GLN A 21 -3.98 4.50 -5.00
C GLN A 21 -4.18 5.67 -4.05
N SER A 22 -5.43 5.95 -3.66
CA SER A 22 -5.73 7.01 -2.68
C SER A 22 -5.10 6.71 -1.32
N HIS A 23 -5.14 5.45 -0.90
CA HIS A 23 -4.52 5.04 0.37
C HIS A 23 -2.99 5.05 0.29
N ALA A 24 -2.40 4.72 -0.87
CA ALA A 24 -0.96 4.84 -1.09
C ALA A 24 -0.50 6.30 -0.97
N TYR A 25 -1.27 7.24 -1.53
CA TYR A 25 -1.02 8.67 -1.38
C TYR A 25 -1.08 9.10 0.09
N VAL A 26 -2.13 8.70 0.82
CA VAL A 26 -2.27 8.99 2.26
C VAL A 26 -1.11 8.40 3.06
N ALA A 27 -0.74 7.14 2.82
CA ALA A 27 0.37 6.49 3.50
C ALA A 27 1.70 7.23 3.30
N LYS A 28 1.94 7.77 2.11
CA LYS A 28 3.13 8.59 1.85
C LYS A 28 3.15 9.88 2.65
N GLN A 29 2.04 10.61 2.69
CA GLN A 29 1.93 11.83 3.51
C GLN A 29 2.16 11.57 4.99
N MET A 30 1.79 10.38 5.49
CA MET A 30 2.07 9.98 6.87
C MET A 30 3.53 9.58 7.12
N CYS A 31 4.31 9.36 6.05
CA CYS A 31 5.70 8.90 6.10
C CYS A 31 6.69 9.93 5.53
N ASP A 32 6.35 11.22 5.56
CA ASP A 32 7.20 12.32 5.05
C ASP A 32 8.55 12.46 5.79
N SER A 33 8.74 11.80 6.94
CA SER A 33 10.01 11.72 7.67
C SER A 33 10.24 10.29 8.16
N PRO A 34 10.67 9.37 7.26
CA PRO A 34 10.85 7.97 7.61
C PRO A 34 12.03 7.77 8.57
N ALA A 35 11.87 6.83 9.51
CA ALA A 35 12.93 6.41 10.43
C ALA A 35 13.77 5.27 9.83
N ASP A 36 14.82 4.87 10.55
CA ASP A 36 15.52 3.58 10.34
C ASP A 36 16.19 3.40 8.96
N GLY A 37 16.48 4.51 8.26
CA GLY A 37 17.17 4.51 6.97
C GLY A 37 16.30 4.08 5.78
N LEU A 38 14.99 3.93 5.98
CA LEU A 38 14.04 3.63 4.92
C LEU A 38 13.78 4.86 4.05
N THR A 39 13.50 4.62 2.77
CA THR A 39 12.91 5.62 1.90
C THR A 39 11.45 5.89 2.29
N THR A 40 10.91 7.04 1.84
CA THR A 40 9.50 7.38 2.01
C THR A 40 8.59 6.32 1.41
N ASP A 41 8.90 5.82 0.21
CA ASP A 41 8.08 4.79 -0.45
C ASP A 41 8.13 3.45 0.30
N GLU A 42 9.29 3.04 0.84
CA GLU A 42 9.40 1.83 1.67
C GLU A 42 8.58 1.94 2.96
N SER A 43 8.74 3.04 3.69
CA SER A 43 7.96 3.28 4.93
C SER A 43 6.47 3.35 4.65
N ALA A 44 6.08 4.06 3.58
CA ALA A 44 4.70 4.16 3.15
C ALA A 44 4.12 2.82 2.70
N SER A 45 4.93 1.91 2.12
CA SER A 45 4.47 0.58 1.74
C SER A 45 4.10 -0.27 2.96
N ILE A 46 4.89 -0.19 4.03
CA ILE A 46 4.61 -0.87 5.31
C ILE A 46 3.36 -0.25 5.93
N MET A 47 3.31 1.08 6.02
CA MET A 47 2.14 1.82 6.52
C MET A 47 0.88 1.41 5.76
N LEU A 48 0.90 1.46 4.42
CA LEU A 48 -0.23 1.09 3.56
C LEU A 48 -0.71 -0.34 3.81
N TYR A 49 0.22 -1.28 4.02
CA TYR A 49 -0.14 -2.66 4.33
C TYR A 49 -0.80 -2.79 5.71
N THR A 50 -0.30 -2.07 6.73
CA THR A 50 -0.82 -2.17 8.10
C THR A 50 -2.02 -1.26 8.40
N MET A 51 -2.24 -0.23 7.59
CA MET A 51 -3.30 0.75 7.78
C MET A 51 -4.66 0.09 7.58
N GLY A 52 -5.58 0.32 8.52
CA GLY A 52 -6.98 -0.06 8.40
C GLY A 52 -7.83 1.09 7.86
N TRP A 53 -8.82 0.76 7.04
CA TRP A 53 -9.85 1.69 6.59
C TRP A 53 -11.18 0.96 6.38
N GLU A 54 -12.27 1.72 6.32
CA GLU A 54 -13.59 1.16 6.06
C GLU A 54 -13.88 1.04 4.56
N PRO A 55 -14.50 -0.07 4.11
CA PRO A 55 -14.84 -1.24 4.90
C PRO A 55 -13.62 -2.13 5.17
N LEU A 56 -13.52 -2.74 6.36
CA LEU A 56 -12.36 -3.56 6.76
C LEU A 56 -11.99 -4.67 5.77
N ASN A 57 -12.97 -5.28 5.11
CA ASN A 57 -12.73 -6.31 4.08
C ASN A 57 -12.12 -5.78 2.78
N LYS A 58 -11.90 -4.47 2.67
CA LYS A 58 -11.23 -3.79 1.56
C LYS A 58 -9.92 -3.13 1.99
N CYS A 59 -9.39 -3.46 3.16
CA CYS A 59 -8.02 -3.10 3.53
C CYS A 59 -7.01 -3.88 2.67
N LEU A 60 -5.85 -3.27 2.39
CA LEU A 60 -4.83 -3.90 1.54
C LEU A 60 -4.37 -5.25 2.09
N TYR A 61 -4.07 -5.35 3.39
CA TYR A 61 -3.65 -6.62 3.99
C TYR A 61 -4.71 -7.72 3.88
N VAL A 62 -6.00 -7.38 3.87
CA VAL A 62 -7.07 -8.37 3.72
C VAL A 62 -7.08 -8.87 2.29
N VAL A 63 -7.26 -7.96 1.33
CA VAL A 63 -7.42 -8.30 -0.09
C VAL A 63 -6.18 -8.98 -0.65
N LEU A 64 -4.98 -8.47 -0.31
CA LEU A 64 -3.74 -9.00 -0.84
C LEU A 64 -3.45 -10.41 -0.28
N ASN A 65 -3.63 -10.61 1.03
CA ASN A 65 -3.41 -11.93 1.64
C ASN A 65 -4.44 -12.97 1.17
N ASP A 66 -5.70 -12.56 0.97
CA ASP A 66 -6.74 -13.44 0.44
C ASP A 66 -6.43 -13.87 -1.00
N THR A 67 -6.03 -12.91 -1.84
CA THR A 67 -5.63 -13.17 -3.24
C THR A 67 -4.43 -14.11 -3.32
N LEU A 68 -3.39 -13.89 -2.49
CA LEU A 68 -2.18 -14.71 -2.48
C LEU A 68 -2.38 -16.11 -1.90
N ARG A 69 -3.37 -16.32 -1.04
CA ARG A 69 -3.69 -17.65 -0.48
C ARG A 69 -4.65 -18.45 -1.36
N SER A 70 -5.41 -17.76 -2.19
CA SER A 70 -6.38 -18.37 -3.10
C SER A 70 -5.80 -18.66 -4.49
N SER A 71 -4.54 -18.26 -4.74
CA SER A 71 -3.78 -18.50 -5.97
C SER A 71 -2.94 -19.77 -5.92
#